data_AF-A0AAE0A4E6-F1
#
_entry.id   AF-A0AAE0A4E6-F1
#
_cell.length_a   1.000
_cell.length_b   1.000
_cell.length_c   1.000
_cell.angle_alpha   90.00
_cell.angle_beta   90.00
_cell.angle_gamma   90.00
#
_symmetry.space_group_name_H-M   'P 1'
#
loop_
_entity.id
_entity.type
_entity.pdbx_description
1 polymer ?
#
loop_
_entity_poly.entity_id
_entity_poly.type
_entity_poly.pdbx_seq_one_letter_code
_entity_poly.pdbx_strand_id
1 'polypeptide(L)'
;MCKARGLSDDQASKLYMPIDGRSRLNPTFPYGYFGNVLFSCTSILKSGNIQSEPLISIVEKIHDALKRMDDEYLKSAVAFIEQQPDQTVLKRGAHTFKCPNLNVVLPVYDSDFGWGPPFYMGPASV
;
A
#
# COMPACT_ATOMS: atom_id res chain seq x y z
N MET A 1 -9.19 4.57 12.90
CA MET A 1 -10.18 4.17 11.86
C MET A 1 -11.10 3.04 12.33
N CYS A 2 -10.59 1.87 12.75
CA CYS A 2 -11.45 0.76 13.20
C CYS A 2 -12.43 1.15 14.32
N LYS A 3 -11.93 1.81 15.37
CA LYS A 3 -12.73 2.40 16.46
C LYS A 3 -13.78 3.39 15.97
N ALA A 4 -13.38 4.32 15.10
CA ALA A 4 -14.26 5.35 14.56
C ALA A 4 -15.38 4.78 13.66
N ARG A 5 -15.11 3.65 12.99
CA ARG A 5 -16.08 2.94 12.14
C ARG A 5 -16.97 1.97 12.93
N GLY A 6 -16.75 1.79 14.24
CA GLY A 6 -17.52 0.86 15.07
C GLY A 6 -17.44 -0.59 14.60
N LEU A 7 -16.30 -1.01 14.04
CA LEU A 7 -16.13 -2.37 13.53
C LEU A 7 -16.13 -3.39 14.67
N SER A 8 -16.80 -4.53 14.49
CA SER A 8 -16.74 -5.65 15.43
C SER A 8 -15.31 -6.16 15.60
N ASP A 9 -14.98 -6.70 16.78
CA ASP A 9 -13.61 -7.11 17.10
C ASP A 9 -13.05 -8.17 16.14
N ASP A 10 -13.91 -9.06 15.65
CA ASP A 10 -13.55 -10.10 14.67
C ASP A 10 -13.42 -9.60 13.23
N GLN A 11 -13.85 -8.38 12.92
CA GLN A 11 -13.76 -7.82 11.57
C GLN A 11 -12.29 -7.66 11.16
N ALA A 12 -11.87 -8.40 10.14
CA ALA A 12 -10.57 -8.19 9.51
C ALA A 12 -10.56 -6.85 8.76
N SER A 13 -9.49 -6.07 8.97
CA SER A 13 -9.21 -4.82 8.28
C SER A 13 -7.87 -4.93 7.56
N LYS A 14 -7.86 -4.61 6.27
CA LYS A 14 -6.65 -4.62 5.45
C LYS A 14 -6.13 -3.21 5.19
N LEU A 15 -4.86 -2.99 5.53
CA LEU A 15 -4.11 -1.80 5.16
C LEU A 15 -3.33 -2.06 3.87
N TYR A 16 -3.59 -1.24 2.85
CA TYR A 16 -2.88 -1.24 1.57
C TYR A 16 -1.81 -0.15 1.57
N MET A 17 -0.58 -0.55 1.27
CA MET A 17 0.59 0.34 1.25
C MET A 17 1.29 0.21 -0.11
N PRO A 18 1.27 1.26 -0.95
CA PRO A 18 2.08 1.27 -2.15
C PRO A 18 3.55 1.33 -1.75
N ILE A 19 4.38 0.50 -2.39
CA ILE A 19 5.83 0.52 -2.22
C ILE A 19 6.51 0.73 -3.57
N ASP A 20 7.58 1.50 -3.58
CA ASP A 20 8.44 1.63 -4.75
C ASP A 20 9.40 0.43 -4.83
N GLY A 21 9.29 -0.35 -5.90
CA GLY A 21 10.16 -1.50 -6.16
C GLY A 21 11.50 -1.13 -6.81
N ARG A 22 11.68 0.11 -7.29
CA ARG A 22 12.88 0.51 -8.06
C ARG A 22 14.20 0.24 -7.33
N SER A 23 14.23 0.55 -6.04
CA SER A 23 15.40 0.37 -5.17
C SER A 23 15.46 -1.00 -4.50
N ARG A 24 14.41 -1.82 -4.65
CA ARG A 24 14.27 -3.13 -3.99
C ARG A 24 14.60 -4.29 -4.92
N LEU A 25 14.37 -4.10 -6.22
CA LEU A 25 14.69 -5.08 -7.24
C LEU A 25 16.19 -5.09 -7.56
N ASN A 26 16.72 -6.25 -7.89
CA ASN A 26 18.11 -6.46 -8.29
C ASN A 26 18.16 -7.16 -9.66
N PRO A 27 18.71 -6.51 -10.71
CA PRO A 27 19.31 -5.17 -10.70
C PRO A 27 18.28 -4.06 -10.45
N THR A 28 18.72 -2.96 -9.85
CA THR A 28 17.88 -1.78 -9.64
C THR A 28 17.49 -1.15 -10.96
N PHE A 29 16.32 -0.53 -11.03
CA PHE A 29 15.90 0.17 -12.25
C PHE A 29 16.76 1.40 -12.50
N PRO A 30 17.05 1.73 -13.78
CA PRO A 30 17.75 2.96 -14.12
C PRO A 30 17.05 4.19 -13.56
N TYR A 31 17.85 5.18 -13.17
CA TYR A 31 17.32 6.49 -12.85
C TYR A 31 16.53 7.04 -14.05
N GLY A 32 15.33 7.55 -13.80
CA GLY A 32 14.44 8.04 -14.86
C GLY A 32 13.64 6.96 -15.60
N TYR A 33 13.63 5.70 -15.14
CA TYR A 33 12.75 4.67 -15.70
C TYR A 33 11.28 5.14 -15.73
N PHE A 34 10.75 5.27 -16.96
CA PHE A 34 9.39 5.69 -17.22
C PHE A 34 8.47 4.49 -17.35
N GLY A 35 7.91 4.06 -16.23
CA GLY A 35 6.97 2.94 -16.13
C GLY A 35 6.54 2.66 -14.69
N ASN A 36 5.61 1.72 -14.52
CA ASN A 36 5.08 1.34 -13.21
C ASN A 36 6.02 0.33 -12.52
N VAL A 37 6.52 0.70 -11.34
CA VAL A 37 7.29 -0.21 -10.45
C VAL A 37 6.69 -0.17 -9.04
N LEU A 38 5.40 0.16 -8.94
CA LEU A 38 4.67 0.20 -7.67
C LEU A 38 4.11 -1.18 -7.36
N PHE A 39 4.52 -1.72 -6.22
CA PHE A 39 3.96 -2.95 -5.67
C PHE A 39 3.04 -2.62 -4.51
N SER A 40 2.20 -3.59 -4.17
CA SER A 40 1.23 -3.44 -3.11
C SER A 40 1.56 -4.33 -1.92
N CYS A 41 2.13 -3.72 -0.88
CA CYS A 41 2.24 -4.36 0.42
C CYS A 41 0.88 -4.31 1.12
N THR A 42 0.51 -5.38 1.81
CA THR A 42 -0.71 -5.41 2.62
C THR A 42 -0.44 -5.98 4.00
N SER A 43 -1.05 -5.38 5.01
CA SER A 43 -1.14 -5.93 6.37
C SER A 43 -2.61 -6.12 6.73
N ILE A 44 -2.96 -7.29 7.26
CA ILE A 44 -4.34 -7.64 7.64
C ILE A 44 -4.35 -7.92 9.13
N LEU A 45 -5.16 -7.19 9.87
CA LEU A 45 -5.34 -7.38 11.31
C LEU A 45 -6.82 -7.32 11.67
N LYS A 46 -7.19 -8.00 12.75
CA LYS A 46 -8.53 -7.90 13.34
C LYS A 46 -8.73 -6.53 13.98
N SER A 47 -9.94 -5.98 13.86
CA SER A 47 -10.32 -4.70 14.47
C SER A 47 -10.08 -4.69 15.97
N GLY A 48 -10.39 -5.79 16.67
CA GLY A 48 -10.17 -5.94 18.10
C GLY A 48 -8.70 -5.79 18.45
N ASN A 49 -7.82 -6.53 17.76
CA ASN A 49 -6.37 -6.43 17.95
C ASN A 49 -5.83 -5.03 17.68
N ILE A 50 -6.29 -4.36 16.61
CA ILE A 50 -5.87 -2.98 16.31
C ILE A 50 -6.25 -2.02 17.45
N GLN A 51 -7.35 -2.29 18.16
CA GLN A 51 -7.85 -1.43 19.23
C GLN A 51 -7.29 -1.77 20.61
N SER A 52 -6.96 -3.04 20.87
CA SER A 52 -6.54 -3.53 22.18
C SER A 52 -5.02 -3.65 22.34
N GLU A 53 -4.27 -3.91 21.27
CA GLU A 53 -2.81 -4.04 21.34
C GLU A 53 -2.12 -2.67 21.43
N PRO A 54 -0.92 -2.61 22.03
CA PRO A 54 -0.08 -1.41 21.99
C PRO A 54 0.23 -0.97 20.56
N LEU A 55 0.26 0.34 20.32
CA LEU A 55 0.55 0.91 19.00
C LEU A 55 1.87 0.38 18.41
N ILE A 56 2.89 0.20 19.24
CA ILE A 56 4.20 -0.30 18.80
C ILE A 56 4.09 -1.69 18.15
N SER A 57 3.28 -2.59 18.71
CA SER A 57 3.06 -3.94 18.17
C SER A 57 2.35 -3.89 16.82
N ILE A 58 1.46 -2.92 16.61
CA ILE A 58 0.81 -2.69 15.31
C ILE A 58 1.83 -2.16 14.28
N VAL A 59 2.69 -1.24 14.69
CA VAL A 59 3.75 -0.67 13.85
C VAL A 59 4.77 -1.72 13.45
N GLU A 60 5.17 -2.61 14.35
CA GLU A 60 6.08 -3.75 14.08
C GLU A 60 5.50 -4.67 13.00
N LYS A 61 4.21 -5.03 13.09
CA LYS A 61 3.53 -5.85 12.07
C LYS A 61 3.50 -5.17 10.70
N ILE A 62 3.36 -3.84 10.66
CA ILE A 62 3.43 -3.06 9.42
C ILE A 62 4.87 -3.06 8.89
N HIS A 63 5.86 -2.85 9.76
CA HIS A 63 7.27 -2.87 9.41
C HIS A 63 7.70 -4.21 8.82
N ASP A 64 7.33 -5.32 9.45
CA ASP A 64 7.63 -6.66 8.98
C ASP A 64 7.01 -6.95 7.61
N ALA A 65 5.76 -6.51 7.39
CA ALA A 65 5.10 -6.62 6.10
C ALA A 65 5.86 -5.85 5.00
N LEU A 66 6.37 -4.65 5.31
CA LEU A 66 7.18 -3.84 4.39
C LEU A 66 8.57 -4.44 4.16
N LYS A 67 9.17 -5.04 5.19
CA LYS A 67 10.50 -5.66 5.13
C LYS A 67 10.50 -6.92 4.28
N ARG A 68 9.43 -7.71 4.32
CA ARG A 68 9.23 -8.90 3.49
C ARG A 68 9.19 -8.63 1.99
N MET A 69 8.94 -7.39 1.58
CA MET A 69 8.84 -7.02 0.16
C MET A 69 10.24 -6.76 -0.43
N ASP A 70 11.08 -7.79 -0.41
CA ASP A 70 12.44 -7.79 -0.97
C ASP A 70 12.45 -8.21 -2.45
N ASP A 71 13.63 -8.25 -3.08
CA ASP A 71 13.82 -8.60 -4.49
C ASP A 71 13.11 -9.91 -4.87
N GLU A 72 13.29 -10.96 -4.07
CA GLU A 72 12.71 -12.28 -4.31
C GLU A 72 11.18 -12.23 -4.23
N TYR A 73 10.63 -11.58 -3.21
CA TYR A 73 9.18 -11.44 -3.06
C TYR A 73 8.57 -10.64 -4.21
N LEU A 74 9.22 -9.54 -4.63
CA LEU A 74 8.73 -8.72 -5.74
C LEU A 74 8.73 -9.49 -7.06
N LYS A 75 9.80 -10.24 -7.35
CA LYS A 75 9.87 -11.13 -8.52
C LYS A 75 8.81 -12.24 -8.46
N SER A 76 8.61 -12.84 -7.30
CA SER A 76 7.56 -13.83 -7.07
C SER A 76 6.16 -13.24 -7.31
N ALA A 77 5.92 -12.00 -6.89
CA ALA A 77 4.65 -11.32 -7.14
C ALA A 77 4.40 -11.09 -8.63
N VAL A 78 5.43 -10.74 -9.41
CA VAL A 78 5.33 -10.64 -10.88
C VAL A 78 4.99 -12.00 -11.49
N ALA A 79 5.72 -13.05 -11.13
CA ALA A 79 5.46 -14.41 -11.62
C ALA A 79 4.04 -14.89 -11.27
N PHE A 80 3.54 -14.56 -10.08
CA PHE A 80 2.16 -14.86 -9.69
C PHE A 80 1.13 -14.15 -10.57
N ILE A 81 1.36 -12.88 -10.92
CA ILE A 81 0.46 -12.12 -11.80
C ILE A 81 0.44 -12.72 -13.22
N GLU A 82 1.60 -13.12 -13.73
CA GLU A 82 1.74 -13.75 -15.06
C GLU A 82 1.00 -15.09 -15.17
N GLN A 83 0.89 -15.82 -14.05
CA GLN A 83 0.18 -17.10 -13.99
C GLN A 83 -1.34 -16.96 -13.87
N GLN A 84 -1.88 -15.76 -13.67
CA GLN A 84 -3.33 -15.60 -13.53
C GLN A 84 -4.04 -15.79 -14.88
N PRO A 85 -5.09 -16.64 -14.96
CA PRO A 85 -5.83 -16.87 -16.20
C PRO A 85 -6.57 -15.60 -16.68
N ASP A 86 -6.95 -14.74 -15.73
CA ASP A 86 -7.52 -13.43 -15.99
C ASP A 86 -6.88 -12.41 -15.04
N GLN A 87 -6.04 -11.54 -15.58
CA GLN A 87 -5.37 -10.50 -14.79
C GLN A 87 -6.33 -9.40 -14.32
N THR A 88 -7.53 -9.30 -14.90
CA THR A 88 -8.50 -8.27 -14.51
C THR A 88 -9.02 -8.48 -13.09
N VAL A 89 -8.99 -9.71 -12.58
CA VAL A 89 -9.38 -10.03 -11.18
C VAL A 89 -8.44 -9.41 -10.15
N LEU A 90 -7.21 -9.08 -10.55
CA LEU A 90 -6.22 -8.40 -9.70
C LEU A 90 -6.33 -6.88 -9.76
N LYS A 91 -7.13 -6.34 -10.69
CA LYS A 91 -7.33 -4.89 -10.79
C LYS A 91 -8.02 -4.40 -9.53
N ARG A 92 -7.43 -3.38 -8.93
CA ARG A 92 -7.99 -2.71 -7.76
C ARG A 92 -8.73 -1.47 -8.20
N GLY A 93 -9.88 -1.25 -7.60
CA GLY A 93 -10.68 -0.05 -7.84
C GLY A 93 -11.01 0.65 -6.53
N ALA A 94 -11.76 1.74 -6.61
CA ALA A 94 -12.24 2.46 -5.43
C ALA A 94 -12.93 1.54 -4.41
N HIS A 95 -13.63 0.50 -4.88
CA HIS A 95 -14.29 -0.49 -4.04
C HIS A 95 -13.32 -1.30 -3.16
N THR A 96 -12.07 -1.49 -3.58
CA THR A 96 -11.06 -2.28 -2.85
C THR A 96 -10.64 -1.62 -1.53
N PHE A 97 -10.71 -0.28 -1.48
CA PHE A 97 -10.18 0.54 -0.38
C PHE A 97 -11.28 1.12 0.52
N LYS A 98 -12.52 0.66 0.37
CA LYS A 98 -13.64 1.04 1.24
C LYS A 98 -13.59 0.30 2.57
N CYS A 99 -14.40 0.76 3.52
CA CYS A 99 -14.62 0.08 4.80
C CYS A 99 -14.81 -1.43 4.59
N PRO A 100 -14.08 -2.31 5.32
CA PRO A 100 -13.22 -2.01 6.47
C PRO A 100 -11.78 -1.60 6.11
N ASN A 101 -11.39 -1.68 4.85
CA ASN A 101 -10.01 -1.47 4.38
C ASN A 101 -9.58 0.00 4.36
N LEU A 102 -8.27 0.20 4.21
CA LEU A 102 -7.61 1.50 4.15
C LEU A 102 -6.49 1.49 3.10
N ASN A 103 -6.27 2.63 2.45
CA ASN A 103 -5.19 2.82 1.50
C ASN A 103 -4.31 4.00 1.92
N VAL A 104 -3.00 3.81 1.88
CA VAL A 104 -2.04 4.91 2.01
C VAL A 104 -1.89 5.59 0.65
N VAL A 105 -2.06 6.91 0.62
CA VAL A 105 -1.86 7.75 -0.57
C VAL A 105 -0.48 8.40 -0.45
N LEU A 106 0.30 8.37 -1.54
CA LEU A 106 1.60 9.06 -1.62
C LEU A 106 1.39 10.45 -2.21
N PRO A 107 1.46 11.53 -1.40
CA PRO A 107 1.34 12.86 -1.94
C PRO A 107 2.64 13.31 -2.61
N VAL A 108 2.52 14.14 -3.64
CA VAL A 108 3.66 14.73 -4.37
C VAL A 108 3.67 16.22 -4.07
N TYR A 109 4.71 16.67 -3.36
CA TYR A 109 4.89 18.08 -3.01
C TYR A 109 6.07 18.75 -3.73
N ASP A 110 6.81 18.01 -4.55
CA ASP A 110 7.98 18.52 -5.29
C ASP A 110 7.61 19.20 -6.63
N SER A 111 6.33 19.49 -6.85
CA SER A 111 5.84 20.12 -8.09
C SER A 111 5.86 21.64 -8.00
N ASP A 112 7.01 22.26 -8.23
CA ASP A 112 7.14 23.72 -8.35
C ASP A 112 7.28 24.15 -9.81
N PHE A 113 6.32 24.94 -10.29
CA PHE A 113 6.29 25.49 -11.65
C PHE A 113 6.75 26.97 -11.72
N GLY A 114 7.32 27.50 -10.63
CA GLY A 114 7.79 28.88 -10.51
C GLY A 114 6.98 29.75 -9.55
N TRP A 115 5.94 29.19 -8.92
CA TRP A 115 5.09 29.88 -7.93
C TRP A 115 5.22 29.28 -6.51
N GLY A 116 6.19 28.39 -6.30
CA GLY A 116 6.37 27.64 -5.08
C GLY A 116 5.67 26.27 -5.13
N PRO A 117 6.01 25.37 -4.19
CA PRO A 117 5.43 24.04 -4.11
C PRO A 117 3.93 24.09 -3.72
N PRO A 118 3.16 23.03 -4.02
CA PRO A 118 1.75 22.97 -3.66
C PRO A 118 1.55 23.00 -2.15
N PHE A 119 0.60 23.81 -1.69
CA PHE A 119 0.13 23.77 -0.30
C PHE A 119 -0.70 22.51 0.01
N TYR A 120 -1.38 21.95 -1.00
CA TYR A 120 -2.20 20.75 -0.88
C TYR A 120 -2.06 19.87 -2.11
N MET A 121 -1.95 18.55 -1.89
CA MET A 121 -2.04 17.53 -2.92
C MET A 121 -2.86 16.36 -2.39
N GLY A 122 -3.84 15.92 -3.19
CA GLY A 122 -4.72 14.80 -2.81
C GLY A 122 -5.58 14.30 -3.99
N PRO A 123 -6.34 13.22 -3.77
CA PRO A 123 -7.27 12.70 -4.77
C PRO A 123 -8.32 13.74 -5.18
N ALA A 124 -8.73 13.73 -6.45
CA ALA A 124 -9.76 14.64 -6.97
C ALA A 124 -11.17 14.37 -6.39
N SER A 125 -11.43 13.14 -5.94
CA SER A 125 -12.68 12.73 -5.29
C SER A 125 -12.40 11.71 -4.19
N VAL A 126 -13.16 11.78 -3.09
CA VAL A 126 -13.14 10.84 -1.96
C VAL A 126 -14.29 9.84 -2.02
#